data_AF-A0A5N0EE99-F1
#
_entry.id   AF-A0A5N0EE99-F1
#
_cell.length_a   1.000
_cell.length_b   1.000
_cell.length_c   1.000
_cell.angle_alpha   90.00
_cell.angle_beta   90.00
_cell.angle_gamma   90.00
#
_symmetry.space_group_name_H-M   'P 1'
#
loop_
_entity.id
_entity.type
_entity.pdbx_description
1 polymer ?
#
loop_
_entity_poly.entity_id
_entity_poly.type
_entity_poly.pdbx_seq_one_letter_code
_entity_poly.pdbx_strand_id
1 'polypeptide(L)' 'MVADWHATSNVLVVLTAADELSLGWLCTDVAAAGHRLVRVHEPDLDGALTAAAFEPAARPLVTHLPLALTERGEVKT' A
#
# COMPACT_ATOMS: atom_id res chain seq x y z
N MET A 1 -0.55 17.20 5.84
CA MET A 1 -1.49 16.04 5.86
C MET A 1 -2.10 15.86 4.48
N VAL A 2 -2.65 14.68 4.12
CA VAL A 2 -3.14 14.25 2.77
C VAL A 2 -3.41 15.35 1.71
N ALA A 3 -4.14 16.43 2.02
CA ALA A 3 -4.33 17.58 1.14
C ALA A 3 -3.02 18.22 0.64
N ASP A 4 -2.04 18.41 1.53
CA ASP A 4 -0.72 18.94 1.18
C ASP A 4 0.03 17.98 0.25
N TRP A 5 0.01 16.67 0.57
CA TRP A 5 0.65 15.65 -0.27
C TRP A 5 0.09 15.67 -1.69
N HIS A 6 -1.24 15.72 -1.82
CA HIS A 6 -1.94 15.78 -3.10
C HIS A 6 -1.62 17.07 -3.87
N ALA A 7 -1.48 18.20 -3.17
CA ALA A 7 -1.17 19.48 -3.77
C ALA A 7 0.30 19.63 -4.20
N THR A 8 1.26 19.01 -3.49
CA THR A 8 2.69 19.28 -3.71
C THR A 8 3.42 18.20 -4.49
N SER A 9 3.00 16.93 -4.38
CA SER A 9 3.77 15.82 -4.95
C SER A 9 2.90 14.82 -5.69
N ASN A 10 1.76 14.46 -5.10
CA ASN A 10 0.90 13.36 -5.55
C ASN A 10 1.69 12.07 -5.83
N VAL A 11 2.81 11.86 -5.10
CA VAL A 11 3.69 10.72 -5.30
C VAL A 11 3.15 9.52 -4.56
N LEU A 12 2.99 8.40 -5.28
CA LEU A 12 2.71 7.09 -4.72
C LEU A 12 3.99 6.28 -4.65
N VAL A 13 4.23 5.64 -3.51
CA VAL A 13 5.29 4.64 -3.35
C VAL A 13 4.62 3.28 -3.27
N VAL A 14 4.93 2.41 -4.22
CA VAL A 14 4.37 1.06 -4.28
C VAL A 14 5.37 0.09 -3.66
N LEU A 15 4.90 -0.66 -2.67
CA LEU A 15 5.68 -1.60 -1.87
C LEU A 15 5.09 -3.00 -1.99
N THR A 16 5.91 -4.03 -1.85
CA THR A 16 5.46 -5.42 -1.93
C THR A 16 5.27 -5.99 -0.52
N ALA A 17 4.07 -6.49 -0.22
CA ALA A 17 3.82 -7.38 0.90
C ALA A 17 4.10 -8.84 0.47
N ALA A 18 4.56 -9.68 1.39
CA ALA A 18 4.92 -11.07 1.07
C ALA A 18 3.72 -11.91 0.63
N ASP A 19 2.57 -11.71 1.28
CA ASP A 19 1.33 -12.47 1.08
C ASP A 19 0.13 -11.71 1.67
N GLU A 20 -1.07 -12.22 1.43
CA GLU A 20 -2.33 -11.65 1.90
C GLU A 20 -2.41 -11.54 3.43
N LEU A 21 -1.91 -12.55 4.17
CA LEU A 21 -1.95 -12.56 5.63
C LEU A 21 -1.06 -11.44 6.21
N SER A 22 0.15 -11.30 5.67
CA SER A 22 1.10 -10.24 6.03
C SER A 22 0.51 -8.85 5.74
N LEU A 23 -0.17 -8.68 4.60
CA LEU A 23 -0.86 -7.43 4.26
C LEU A 23 -2.03 -7.14 5.23
N GLY A 24 -2.78 -8.18 5.63
CA GLY A 24 -3.87 -8.08 6.60
C GLY A 24 -3.38 -7.66 8.00
N TRP A 25 -2.27 -8.22 8.46
CA TRP A 25 -1.63 -7.80 9.72
C TRP A 25 -1.16 -6.36 9.66
N LEU A 26 -0.47 -5.96 8.59
CA LEU A 26 -0.05 -4.57 8.41
C LEU A 26 -1.24 -3.60 8.45
N CYS A 27 -2.35 -3.93 7.79
CA CYS A 27 -3.56 -3.11 7.85
C CYS A 27 -4.13 -3.00 9.27
N THR A 28 -4.03 -4.06 10.07
CA THR A 28 -4.49 -4.05 11.46
C THR A 28 -3.60 -3.15 12.31
N ASP A 29 -2.29 -3.25 12.15
CA ASP A 29 -1.31 -2.43 12.88
C ASP A 29 -1.43 -0.95 12.53
N VAL A 30 -1.57 -0.62 11.24
CA VAL A 30 -1.76 0.77 10.78
C VAL A 30 -3.07 1.36 11.33
N ALA A 31 -4.16 0.59 11.34
CA ALA A 31 -5.42 1.04 11.93
C ALA A 31 -5.30 1.22 13.45
N ALA A 32 -4.62 0.31 14.15
CA ALA A 32 -4.39 0.39 15.59
C ALA A 32 -3.51 1.60 15.97
N ALA A 33 -2.59 1.99 15.10
CA ALA A 33 -1.79 3.21 15.23
C ALA A 33 -2.57 4.50 14.92
N GLY A 34 -3.85 4.41 14.52
CA GLY A 34 -4.72 5.56 14.26
C GLY A 34 -4.53 6.19 12.88
N HIS A 35 -3.89 5.49 11.95
CA HIS A 35 -3.69 5.98 10.58
C HIS A 35 -4.83 5.58 9.65
N ARG A 36 -5.11 6.44 8.67
CA ARG A 36 -6.08 6.15 7.61
C ARG A 36 -5.51 5.17 6.60
N LEU A 37 -6.33 4.21 6.22
CA LEU A 37 -6.03 3.24 5.18
C LEU A 37 -7.27 2.85 4.38
N VAL A 38 -7.06 2.33 3.18
CA VAL A 38 -8.08 1.70 2.35
C VAL A 38 -7.59 0.33 1.92
N ARG A 39 -8.42 -0.70 2.06
CA ARG A 39 -8.16 -2.07 1.60
C ARG A 39 -8.79 -2.28 0.22
N VAL A 40 -8.10 -3.01 -0.65
CA VAL A 40 -8.58 -3.37 -1.99
C VAL A 40 -8.73 -4.89 -2.04
N HIS A 41 -9.93 -5.33 -2.37
CA HIS A 41 -10.29 -6.73 -2.50
C HIS A 41 -10.67 -7.04 -3.95
N GLU A 42 -10.09 -8.09 -4.52
CA GLU A 42 -10.36 -8.46 -5.92
C GLU A 42 -11.52 -9.46 -6.00
N PRO A 43 -12.65 -9.10 -6.63
CA PRO A 43 -13.82 -9.97 -6.70
C PRO A 43 -13.61 -11.22 -7.56
N ASP A 44 -12.72 -11.15 -8.55
CA ASP A 44 -12.34 -12.25 -9.43
C ASP A 44 -11.30 -13.20 -8.80
N LEU A 45 -10.74 -12.83 -7.65
CA LEU A 45 -9.87 -13.65 -6.83
C LEU A 45 -10.52 -14.00 -5.48
N ASP A 46 -11.80 -14.40 -5.51
CA ASP A 46 -12.57 -14.81 -4.32
C ASP A 46 -12.61 -13.75 -3.19
N GLY A 47 -12.50 -12.47 -3.54
CA GLY A 47 -12.47 -11.37 -2.57
C GLY A 47 -11.13 -11.21 -1.85
N ALA A 48 -10.04 -11.79 -2.35
CA ALA A 48 -8.71 -11.71 -1.76
C ALA A 48 -8.24 -10.25 -1.59
N LEU A 49 -7.59 -9.96 -0.46
CA LEU A 49 -6.95 -8.67 -0.19
C LEU A 49 -5.62 -8.58 -0.95
N THR A 50 -5.59 -7.81 -2.03
CA THR A 50 -4.42 -7.71 -2.92
C THR A 50 -3.60 -6.44 -2.70
N ALA A 51 -4.22 -5.37 -2.20
CA ALA A 51 -3.53 -4.11 -1.94
C ALA A 51 -4.15 -3.33 -0.78
N ALA A 52 -3.35 -2.45 -0.20
CA ALA A 52 -3.83 -1.43 0.73
C ALA A 52 -3.13 -0.10 0.47
N ALA A 53 -3.89 0.98 0.50
CA ALA A 53 -3.37 2.33 0.42
C ALA A 53 -3.30 2.93 1.83
N PHE A 54 -2.15 3.48 2.18
CA PHE A 54 -1.93 4.13 3.48
C PHE A 54 -1.71 5.63 3.28
N GLU A 55 -2.20 6.44 4.21
CA GLU A 55 -1.88 7.86 4.18
C GLU A 55 -0.38 8.11 4.43
N PRO A 56 0.18 9.27 4.01
CA PRO A 56 1.61 9.55 4.13
C PRO A 56 2.17 9.46 5.56
N ALA A 57 1.34 9.69 6.59
CA ALA A 57 1.75 9.61 7.98
C ALA A 57 2.12 8.19 8.44
N ALA A 58 1.62 7.16 7.75
CA ALA A 58 1.92 5.76 8.05
C ALA A 58 3.29 5.30 7.54
N ARG A 59 4.06 6.17 6.86
CA ARG A 59 5.39 5.86 6.29
C ARG A 59 6.31 5.06 7.25
N PRO A 60 6.45 5.41 8.54
CA PRO A 60 7.34 4.67 9.45
C PRO A 60 6.98 3.19 9.63
N LEU A 61 5.73 2.81 9.39
CA LEU A 61 5.25 1.44 9.54
C LEU A 61 5.56 0.58 8.32
N VAL A 62 5.90 1.18 7.17
CA VAL A 62 6.06 0.47 5.89
C VAL A 62 7.47 0.57 5.31
N THR A 63 8.40 1.29 5.95
CA THR A 63 9.76 1.52 5.42
C THR A 63 10.62 0.27 5.30
N HIS A 64 10.24 -0.82 5.96
CA HIS A 64 10.94 -2.10 5.90
C HIS A 64 10.51 -2.96 4.71
N LEU A 65 9.42 -2.60 4.02
CA LEU A 65 8.93 -3.34 2.86
C LEU A 65 9.79 -3.04 1.62
N PRO A 66 10.01 -4.03 0.76
CA PRO A 66 10.71 -3.83 -0.51
C PRO A 66 9.88 -2.96 -1.46
N LEU A 67 10.57 -2.20 -2.31
CA LEU A 67 9.93 -1.52 -3.44
C LEU A 67 9.33 -2.56 -4.40
N ALA A 68 8.10 -2.32 -4.83
CA ALA A 68 7.50 -3.06 -5.92
C ALA A 68 8.04 -2.57 -7.27
N LEU A 69 7.80 -3.35 -8.33
CA LEU A 69 8.06 -2.95 -9.72
C LEU A 69 9.52 -2.55 -10.00
N THR A 70 10.49 -3.11 -9.26
CA THR A 70 11.91 -2.79 -9.43
C THR A 70 12.50 -3.33 -10.72
N GLU A 71 11.88 -4.35 -11.32
CA GLU A 71 12.26 -4.85 -12.64
C GLU A 71 11.53 -4.07 -13.74
N ARG A 72 12.26 -3.23 -14.48
CA ARG A 72 11.77 -2.57 -15.69
C ARG A 72 11.64 -3.59 -16.82
N GLY A 73 10.60 -4.41 -16.80
CA GLY A 73 10.09 -5.05 -18.01
C GLY A 73 9.23 -4.04 -18.76
N GLU A 74 9.68 -3.55 -19.92
CA GLU A 74 8.80 -2.77 -20.80
C GLU A 74 7.55 -3.59 -21.13
N VAL A 75 6.37 -3.10 -20.75
CA VAL A 75 5.11 -3.63 -21.25
C VAL A 75 4.97 -3.12 -22.68
N LYS A 76 5.30 -3.96 -23.66
CA LYS A 76 4.97 -3.69 -25.06
C LYS A 76 3.46 -3.84 -25.23
N THR A 77 2.77 -2.71 -25.32
CA THR A 77 1.40 -2.59 -25.87
C THR A 77 1.37 -2.86 -27.36
#